data_AF-A0A1G9T9T3-F1
#
_entry.id   AF-A0A1G9T9T3-F1
#
_cell.length_a   1.000
_cell.length_b   1.000
_cell.length_c   1.000
_cell.angle_alpha   90.00
_cell.angle_beta   90.00
_cell.angle_gamma   90.00
#
_symmetry.space_group_name_H-M   'P 1'
#
loop_
_entity.id
_entity.type
_entity.pdbx_description
1 polymer ?
#
loop_
_entity_poly.entity_id
_entity_poly.type
_entity_poly.pdbx_seq_one_letter_code
_entity_poly.pdbx_strand_id
1 'polypeptide(L)'
;MNPAVDSRVPPGVTSNATNELCRMMLVTPSSSLEVAVPSDVPLYDLLPTLMTYAGQDLADVGVEHDGWVLQRLGEPALDEERTLSALAVRDGESLYLSPRRAELPVIDYDDLITGVADGVRGRPDRWRDAMTRRLFLLLMAGALASAWTMLLMSGPPLTRAATAAGLALALHGGAAVVARGMKDTAPAGLIALFGVLFAGLAGYLVVGSATGGVEAAQVLAAGFAALAATVLAMVLVGGLHQGFAALLTVSAAVSLGGLLAAATTLNSAQSASVLLVVALVFNVMVPGTSFRLADLRMPLLPSNSEELQQEIEPMRATWLLERAAVADRFMTGLFAAVGLVVAGTLPLVALGGSWEYVTLLAVCCVALLLRSRILIGAGQRIALLAPAVLGLLVLIIGAAWLLPFESRLLGAVSGTVVTAGMLLAGARILPGRRLLPYWGRAAEILELLVGLSVLPLLLAILDAYGWAQALFG
;
A
#
# COMPACT_ATOMS: atom_id res chain seq x y z
N MET A 1 2.90 -88.57 -49.58
CA MET A 1 3.25 -89.21 -48.30
C MET A 1 2.49 -88.45 -47.21
N ASN A 2 1.59 -89.14 -46.51
CA ASN A 2 0.68 -88.64 -45.46
C ASN A 2 1.46 -88.22 -44.18
N PRO A 3 0.90 -87.58 -43.12
CA PRO A 3 -0.30 -86.72 -43.00
C PRO A 3 -0.10 -85.42 -42.14
N ALA A 4 -1.21 -84.68 -42.02
CA ALA A 4 -1.61 -83.52 -41.20
C ALA A 4 -1.10 -83.34 -39.75
N VAL A 5 -1.03 -82.07 -39.32
CA VAL A 5 -1.69 -81.55 -38.08
C VAL A 5 -2.20 -80.12 -38.33
N ASP A 6 -3.40 -79.91 -37.80
CA ASP A 6 -4.30 -78.76 -37.85
C ASP A 6 -3.95 -77.65 -36.83
N SER A 7 -4.23 -76.40 -37.20
CA SER A 7 -4.99 -75.41 -36.41
C SER A 7 -4.56 -73.97 -36.70
N ARG A 8 -5.55 -73.17 -37.09
CA ARG A 8 -5.48 -71.76 -37.44
C ARG A 8 -5.21 -70.91 -36.19
N VAL A 9 -4.20 -70.03 -36.27
CA VAL A 9 -4.04 -68.87 -35.39
C VAL A 9 -4.40 -67.61 -36.21
N PRO A 10 -5.45 -66.84 -35.87
CA PRO A 10 -5.61 -65.47 -36.35
C PRO A 10 -4.81 -64.50 -35.46
N PRO A 11 -4.50 -63.30 -35.96
CA PRO A 11 -3.43 -62.45 -35.44
C PRO A 11 -3.76 -61.91 -34.04
N GLY A 12 -2.72 -61.84 -33.21
CA GLY A 12 -2.79 -61.27 -31.88
C GLY A 12 -3.24 -59.82 -31.90
N VAL A 13 -4.34 -59.55 -31.19
CA VAL A 13 -4.64 -58.23 -30.65
C VAL A 13 -4.07 -58.23 -29.23
N THR A 14 -2.85 -57.70 -29.08
CA THR A 14 -2.33 -57.31 -27.77
C THR A 14 -3.02 -56.01 -27.37
N SER A 15 -4.13 -56.09 -26.63
CA SER A 15 -4.66 -54.93 -25.90
C SER A 15 -3.84 -54.73 -24.63
N ASN A 16 -2.66 -54.12 -24.77
CA ASN A 16 -2.05 -53.40 -23.65
C ASN A 16 -2.83 -52.10 -23.48
N ALA A 17 -3.96 -52.15 -22.75
CA ALA A 17 -4.52 -50.96 -22.14
C ALA A 17 -3.54 -50.53 -21.04
N THR A 18 -2.56 -49.71 -21.41
CA THR A 18 -1.83 -48.91 -20.43
C THR A 18 -2.85 -47.97 -19.81
N ASN A 19 -3.29 -48.24 -18.58
CA ASN A 19 -4.07 -47.29 -17.78
C ASN A 19 -3.34 -45.94 -17.82
N GLU A 20 -3.85 -44.97 -18.58
CA GLU A 20 -3.32 -43.62 -18.55
C GLU A 20 -3.61 -43.05 -17.17
N LEU A 21 -2.56 -42.90 -16.36
CA LEU A 21 -2.65 -42.37 -15.01
C LEU A 21 -2.65 -40.84 -15.06
N CYS A 22 -3.57 -40.22 -14.32
CA CYS A 22 -3.58 -38.79 -14.04
C CYS A 22 -3.11 -38.58 -12.60
N ARG A 23 -2.04 -37.82 -12.40
CA ARG A 23 -1.60 -37.34 -11.08
C ARG A 23 -2.43 -36.10 -10.75
N MET A 24 -3.00 -36.06 -9.57
CA MET A 24 -3.77 -34.92 -9.08
C MET A 24 -3.45 -34.65 -7.62
N MET A 25 -3.57 -33.40 -7.22
CA MET A 25 -3.43 -33.01 -5.82
C MET A 25 -4.82 -32.99 -5.18
N LEU A 26 -5.07 -33.95 -4.30
CA LEU A 26 -6.28 -34.01 -3.49
C LEU A 26 -6.10 -33.14 -2.25
N VAL A 27 -6.94 -32.12 -2.09
CA VAL A 27 -6.93 -31.21 -0.94
C VAL A 27 -8.12 -31.54 -0.06
N THR A 28 -7.86 -31.99 1.18
CA THR A 28 -8.87 -32.20 2.22
C THR A 28 -8.82 -31.06 3.25
N PRO A 29 -9.81 -30.96 4.16
CA PRO A 29 -9.82 -29.91 5.18
C PRO A 29 -8.58 -29.91 6.11
N SER A 30 -7.96 -31.07 6.30
CA SER A 30 -6.84 -31.27 7.23
C SER A 30 -5.49 -31.55 6.56
N SER A 31 -5.47 -31.85 5.26
CA SER A 31 -4.22 -32.23 4.56
C SER A 31 -4.31 -32.05 3.03
N SER A 32 -3.18 -32.15 2.35
CA SER A 32 -3.13 -32.30 0.90
C SER A 32 -2.25 -33.50 0.53
N LEU A 33 -2.69 -34.29 -0.44
CA LEU A 33 -2.01 -35.51 -0.89
C LEU A 33 -1.97 -35.56 -2.42
N GLU A 34 -0.82 -35.90 -2.99
CA GLU A 34 -0.69 -36.16 -4.42
C GLU A 34 -0.99 -37.64 -4.70
N VAL A 35 -1.97 -37.90 -5.56
CA VAL A 35 -2.41 -39.27 -5.90
C VAL A 35 -2.41 -39.44 -7.41
N ALA A 36 -1.91 -40.58 -7.88
CA ALA A 36 -2.03 -41.00 -9.26
C ALA A 36 -3.21 -41.97 -9.39
N VAL A 37 -4.20 -41.62 -10.21
CA VAL A 37 -5.42 -42.40 -10.43
C VAL A 37 -5.63 -42.69 -11.93
N PRO A 38 -6.23 -43.83 -12.29
CA PRO A 38 -6.59 -44.12 -13.68
C PRO A 38 -7.54 -43.07 -14.24
N SER A 39 -7.24 -42.52 -15.42
CA SER A 39 -8.00 -41.43 -16.04
C SER A 39 -9.28 -41.90 -16.78
N ASP A 40 -9.40 -43.19 -16.99
CA ASP A 40 -10.46 -43.91 -17.71
C ASP A 40 -11.50 -44.56 -16.78
N VAL A 41 -11.29 -44.50 -15.46
CA VAL A 41 -12.23 -45.00 -14.45
C VAL A 41 -13.18 -43.88 -14.01
N PRO A 42 -14.51 -44.14 -13.87
CA PRO A 42 -15.46 -43.17 -13.33
C PRO A 42 -15.07 -42.69 -11.93
N LEU A 43 -15.39 -41.42 -11.64
CA LEU A 43 -14.99 -40.79 -10.39
C LEU A 43 -15.62 -41.45 -9.16
N TYR A 44 -16.87 -41.94 -9.26
CA TYR A 44 -17.54 -42.62 -8.15
C TYR A 44 -16.83 -43.91 -7.69
N ASP A 45 -16.17 -44.63 -8.60
CA ASP A 45 -15.39 -45.84 -8.28
C ASP A 45 -14.05 -45.49 -7.58
N LEU A 46 -13.50 -44.31 -7.87
CA LEU A 46 -12.24 -43.84 -7.32
C LEU A 46 -12.40 -43.21 -5.93
N LEU A 47 -13.55 -42.56 -5.67
CA LEU A 47 -13.83 -41.82 -4.43
C LEU A 47 -13.60 -42.61 -3.13
N PRO A 48 -14.10 -43.86 -2.96
CA PRO A 48 -13.87 -44.63 -1.73
C PRO A 48 -12.38 -44.89 -1.46
N THR A 49 -11.63 -45.16 -2.53
CA THR A 49 -10.18 -45.39 -2.45
C THR A 49 -9.45 -44.11 -2.11
N LEU A 50 -9.81 -42.99 -2.76
CA LEU A 50 -9.25 -41.67 -2.48
C LEU A 50 -9.51 -41.22 -1.04
N MET A 51 -10.71 -41.46 -0.51
CA MET A 51 -11.05 -41.16 0.88
C MET A 51 -10.21 -41.97 1.88
N THR A 52 -9.99 -43.25 1.58
CA THR A 52 -9.14 -44.13 2.41
C THR A 52 -7.70 -43.63 2.48
N TYR A 53 -7.16 -43.16 1.36
CA TYR A 53 -5.82 -42.57 1.30
C TYR A 53 -5.74 -41.17 1.92
N ALA A 54 -6.83 -40.40 1.88
CA ALA A 54 -6.87 -39.03 2.37
C ALA A 54 -6.97 -38.91 3.89
N GLY A 55 -7.42 -39.95 4.60
CA GLY A 55 -7.34 -40.05 6.06
C GLY A 55 -8.34 -41.05 6.66
N GLN A 56 -7.95 -41.68 7.77
CA GLN A 56 -8.72 -42.78 8.38
C GLN A 56 -10.10 -42.36 8.91
N ASP A 57 -10.26 -41.10 9.33
CA ASP A 57 -11.52 -40.59 9.90
C ASP A 57 -12.44 -39.89 8.87
N LEU A 58 -11.97 -39.68 7.63
CA LEU A 58 -12.73 -38.93 6.60
C LEU A 58 -13.99 -39.67 6.13
N ALA A 59 -13.97 -41.00 6.12
CA ALA A 59 -15.13 -41.81 5.79
C ALA A 59 -16.22 -41.70 6.86
N ASP A 60 -15.84 -41.70 8.13
CA ASP A 60 -16.77 -41.60 9.26
C ASP A 60 -17.34 -40.18 9.41
N VAL A 61 -16.52 -39.14 9.23
CA VAL A 61 -16.96 -37.73 9.20
C VAL A 61 -17.87 -37.45 7.99
N GLY A 62 -17.71 -38.18 6.89
CA GLY A 62 -18.55 -38.05 5.70
C GLY A 62 -20.02 -38.45 5.93
N VAL A 63 -20.29 -39.33 6.90
CA VAL A 63 -21.65 -39.79 7.23
C VAL A 63 -22.52 -38.65 7.77
N GLU A 64 -21.93 -37.69 8.50
CA GLU A 64 -22.64 -36.51 8.99
C GLU A 64 -23.01 -35.51 7.86
N HIS A 65 -22.39 -35.65 6.68
CA HIS A 65 -22.48 -34.70 5.57
C HIS A 65 -23.04 -35.28 4.25
N ASP A 66 -23.69 -36.45 4.30
CA ASP A 66 -24.17 -37.22 3.12
C ASP A 66 -23.06 -37.57 2.10
N GLY A 67 -21.81 -37.66 2.56
CA GLY A 67 -20.64 -38.01 1.76
C GLY A 67 -19.79 -36.82 1.31
N TRP A 68 -18.83 -37.12 0.45
CA TRP A 68 -17.85 -36.17 -0.07
C TRP A 68 -17.97 -36.04 -1.58
N VAL A 69 -17.79 -34.82 -2.08
CA VAL A 69 -17.74 -34.51 -3.50
C VAL A 69 -16.39 -33.89 -3.85
N LEU A 70 -15.92 -34.13 -5.07
CA LEU A 70 -14.71 -33.51 -5.60
C LEU A 70 -15.09 -32.30 -6.43
N GLN A 71 -14.48 -31.15 -6.16
CA GLN A 71 -14.71 -29.92 -6.90
C GLN A 71 -13.40 -29.22 -7.24
N ARG A 72 -13.40 -28.42 -8.31
CA ARG A 72 -12.36 -27.42 -8.53
C ARG A 72 -12.62 -26.22 -7.64
N LEU A 73 -11.57 -25.42 -7.38
CA LEU A 73 -11.69 -24.27 -6.49
C LEU A 73 -12.70 -23.24 -7.03
N GLY A 74 -13.85 -23.11 -6.37
CA GLY A 74 -14.88 -22.15 -6.72
C GLY A 74 -15.77 -22.55 -7.90
N GLU A 75 -15.68 -23.80 -8.36
CA GLU A 75 -16.56 -24.41 -9.35
C GLU A 75 -17.52 -25.40 -8.66
N PRO A 76 -18.65 -25.77 -9.30
CA PRO A 76 -19.52 -26.83 -8.78
C PRO A 76 -18.78 -28.19 -8.68
N ALA A 77 -19.33 -29.13 -7.93
CA ALA A 77 -18.77 -30.47 -7.89
C ALA A 77 -18.72 -31.13 -9.27
N LEU A 78 -17.68 -31.94 -9.43
CA LEU A 78 -17.49 -32.78 -10.59
C LEU A 78 -18.56 -33.86 -10.62
N ASP A 79 -19.06 -34.12 -11.81
CA ASP A 79 -20.02 -35.19 -12.07
C ASP A 79 -19.36 -36.55 -11.83
N GLU A 80 -19.83 -37.27 -10.80
CA GLU A 80 -19.23 -38.51 -10.33
C GLU A 80 -19.39 -39.68 -11.30
N GLU A 81 -20.36 -39.60 -12.22
CA GLU A 81 -20.61 -40.63 -13.24
C GLU A 81 -19.59 -40.59 -14.38
N ARG A 82 -18.78 -39.52 -14.45
CA ARG A 82 -17.83 -39.29 -15.54
C ARG A 82 -16.41 -39.67 -15.14
N THR A 83 -15.61 -40.04 -16.14
CA THR A 83 -14.18 -40.31 -15.98
C THR A 83 -13.38 -39.00 -15.85
N LEU A 84 -12.20 -39.05 -15.24
CA LEU A 84 -11.33 -37.88 -15.11
C LEU A 84 -10.94 -37.27 -16.46
N SER A 85 -10.71 -38.12 -17.47
CA SER A 85 -10.47 -37.70 -18.86
C SER A 85 -11.68 -36.97 -19.46
N ALA A 86 -12.91 -37.43 -19.20
CA ALA A 86 -14.13 -36.78 -19.68
C ALA A 86 -14.41 -35.45 -18.95
N LEU A 87 -14.04 -35.34 -17.68
CA LEU A 87 -14.08 -34.11 -16.88
C LEU A 87 -12.93 -33.14 -17.22
N ALA A 88 -12.05 -33.53 -18.15
CA ALA A 88 -10.89 -32.77 -18.58
C ALA A 88 -9.95 -32.38 -17.42
N VAL A 89 -9.85 -33.26 -16.40
CA VAL A 89 -8.89 -33.10 -15.31
C VAL A 89 -7.50 -33.36 -15.87
N ARG A 90 -6.58 -32.41 -15.64
CA ARG A 90 -5.22 -32.46 -16.15
C ARG A 90 -4.24 -32.99 -15.12
N ASP A 91 -3.13 -33.52 -15.61
CA ASP A 91 -2.02 -33.96 -14.77
C ASP A 91 -1.46 -32.77 -13.95
N GLY A 92 -1.39 -32.94 -12.62
CA GLY A 92 -0.99 -31.93 -11.65
C GLY A 92 -2.10 -30.98 -11.17
N GLU A 93 -3.35 -31.18 -11.59
CA GLU A 93 -4.48 -30.33 -11.17
C GLU A 93 -4.87 -30.58 -9.71
N SER A 94 -5.29 -29.52 -9.00
CA SER A 94 -5.73 -29.60 -7.60
C SER A 94 -7.24 -29.70 -7.50
N LEU A 95 -7.73 -30.77 -6.86
CA LEU A 95 -9.15 -31.00 -6.58
C LEU A 95 -9.40 -30.96 -5.07
N TYR A 96 -10.50 -30.33 -4.68
CA TYR A 96 -10.87 -30.12 -3.29
C TYR A 96 -11.97 -31.10 -2.91
N LEU A 97 -11.74 -31.83 -1.83
CA LEU A 97 -12.73 -32.69 -1.22
C LEU A 97 -13.64 -31.81 -0.34
N SER A 98 -14.90 -31.66 -0.75
CA SER A 98 -15.89 -30.84 -0.03
C SER A 98 -17.03 -31.72 0.50
N PRO A 99 -17.61 -31.43 1.68
CA PRO A 99 -18.77 -32.15 2.17
C PRO A 99 -19.95 -31.94 1.21
N ARG A 100 -20.70 -33.00 0.87
CA ARG A 100 -21.80 -32.92 -0.12
C ARG A 100 -22.90 -31.94 0.30
N ARG A 101 -23.23 -31.86 1.59
CA ARG A 101 -24.17 -30.86 2.15
C ARG A 101 -23.64 -29.42 2.18
N ALA A 102 -22.36 -29.18 1.88
CA ALA A 102 -21.81 -27.83 1.80
C ALA A 102 -22.11 -27.15 0.45
N GLU A 103 -22.65 -27.89 -0.53
CA GLU A 103 -23.25 -27.29 -1.71
C GLU A 103 -24.52 -26.54 -1.31
N LEU A 104 -24.41 -25.22 -1.29
CA LEU A 104 -25.57 -24.36 -1.22
C LEU A 104 -26.41 -24.62 -2.48
N PRO A 105 -27.68 -25.06 -2.36
CA PRO A 105 -28.57 -25.15 -3.50
C PRO A 105 -28.61 -23.81 -4.23
N VAL A 106 -28.69 -23.84 -5.55
CA VAL A 106 -28.98 -22.61 -6.30
C VAL A 106 -30.31 -22.08 -5.77
N ILE A 107 -30.29 -20.84 -5.26
CA ILE A 107 -31.50 -20.21 -4.73
C ILE A 107 -32.41 -19.92 -5.92
N ASP A 108 -33.37 -20.81 -6.15
CA ASP A 108 -34.49 -20.55 -7.04
C ASP A 108 -35.52 -19.69 -6.30
N TYR A 109 -35.83 -18.55 -6.89
CA TYR A 109 -36.81 -17.62 -6.33
C TYR A 109 -38.17 -17.89 -6.93
N ASP A 110 -39.13 -18.34 -6.10
CA ASP A 110 -40.53 -18.54 -6.50
C ASP A 110 -41.26 -17.21 -6.80
N ASP A 111 -40.72 -16.09 -6.30
CA ASP A 111 -41.26 -14.75 -6.47
C ASP A 111 -40.19 -13.79 -6.99
N LEU A 112 -40.48 -13.19 -8.14
CA LEU A 112 -39.62 -12.19 -8.79
C LEU A 112 -39.35 -10.99 -7.88
N ILE A 113 -40.30 -10.58 -7.02
CA ILE A 113 -40.10 -9.45 -6.10
C ILE A 113 -39.03 -9.81 -5.07
N THR A 114 -39.10 -11.03 -4.52
CA THR A 114 -38.12 -11.53 -3.56
C THR A 114 -36.74 -11.69 -4.20
N GLY A 115 -36.66 -12.25 -5.41
CA GLY A 115 -35.39 -12.37 -6.15
C GLY A 115 -34.75 -11.03 -6.50
N VAL A 116 -35.54 -10.05 -6.93
CA VAL A 116 -35.05 -8.68 -7.20
C VAL A 116 -34.65 -7.99 -5.89
N ALA A 117 -35.42 -8.14 -4.81
CA ALA A 117 -35.09 -7.54 -3.52
C ALA A 117 -33.77 -8.06 -2.97
N ASP A 118 -33.52 -9.36 -3.05
CA ASP A 118 -32.26 -9.97 -2.61
C ASP A 118 -31.11 -9.62 -3.55
N GLY A 119 -31.34 -9.59 -4.86
CA GLY A 119 -30.37 -9.09 -5.83
C GLY A 119 -29.94 -7.64 -5.55
N VAL A 120 -30.89 -6.76 -5.18
CA VAL A 120 -30.62 -5.36 -4.80
C VAL A 120 -29.94 -5.28 -3.42
N ARG A 121 -30.29 -6.14 -2.47
CA ARG A 121 -29.64 -6.20 -1.14
C ARG A 121 -28.20 -6.68 -1.21
N GLY A 122 -27.91 -7.62 -2.11
CA GLY A 122 -26.58 -8.19 -2.35
C GLY A 122 -25.62 -7.26 -3.11
N ARG A 123 -26.10 -6.12 -3.61
CA ARG A 123 -25.29 -5.15 -4.36
C ARG A 123 -24.07 -4.67 -3.55
N PRO A 124 -22.84 -4.80 -4.10
CA PRO A 124 -21.63 -4.34 -3.39
C PRO A 124 -21.62 -2.81 -3.20
N ASP A 125 -22.29 -2.06 -4.08
CA ASP A 125 -22.45 -0.61 -4.08
C ASP A 125 -23.58 -0.09 -3.17
N ARG A 126 -24.22 -0.96 -2.38
CA ARG A 126 -25.28 -0.56 -1.45
C ARG A 126 -24.76 0.37 -0.35
N TRP A 127 -25.50 1.45 -0.10
CA TRP A 127 -25.25 2.34 1.03
C TRP A 127 -25.41 1.60 2.36
N ARG A 128 -24.36 1.62 3.18
CA ARG A 128 -24.27 0.93 4.47
C ARG A 128 -24.06 1.96 5.59
N ASP A 129 -24.38 1.60 6.83
CA ASP A 129 -24.19 2.49 7.99
C ASP A 129 -22.73 2.96 8.13
N ALA A 130 -21.77 2.10 7.76
CA ALA A 130 -20.36 2.46 7.68
C ALA A 130 -20.08 3.61 6.71
N MET A 131 -20.84 3.73 5.61
CA MET A 131 -20.75 4.83 4.65
C MET A 131 -21.35 6.10 5.22
N THR A 132 -22.49 6.02 5.91
CA THR A 132 -23.06 7.15 6.68
C THR A 132 -22.06 7.68 7.69
N ARG A 133 -21.46 6.79 8.50
CA ARG A 133 -20.43 7.17 9.48
C ARG A 133 -19.22 7.85 8.81
N ARG A 134 -18.72 7.29 7.69
CA ARG A 134 -17.62 7.90 6.93
C ARG A 134 -18.00 9.27 6.37
N LEU A 135 -19.22 9.42 5.84
CA LEU A 135 -19.73 10.69 5.32
C LEU A 135 -19.72 11.76 6.42
N PHE A 136 -20.26 11.49 7.61
CA PHE A 136 -20.27 12.47 8.69
C PHE A 136 -18.87 12.83 9.20
N LEU A 137 -17.95 11.86 9.25
CA LEU A 137 -16.54 12.15 9.57
C LEU A 137 -15.86 13.02 8.51
N LEU A 138 -16.16 12.80 7.23
CA LEU A 138 -15.68 13.64 6.13
C LEU A 138 -16.29 15.04 6.16
N LEU A 139 -17.57 15.17 6.46
CA LEU A 139 -18.24 16.47 6.61
C LEU A 139 -17.69 17.25 7.80
N MET A 140 -17.47 16.59 8.94
CA MET A 140 -16.80 17.18 10.10
C MET A 140 -15.38 17.65 9.73
N ALA A 141 -14.60 16.82 9.05
CA ALA A 141 -13.27 17.19 8.57
C ALA A 141 -13.33 18.39 7.61
N GLY A 142 -14.31 18.42 6.70
CA GLY A 142 -14.53 19.55 5.79
C GLY A 142 -14.90 20.84 6.52
N ALA A 143 -15.74 20.78 7.54
CA ALA A 143 -16.12 21.93 8.37
C ALA A 143 -14.93 22.46 9.20
N LEU A 144 -14.09 21.58 9.73
CA LEU A 144 -12.88 21.99 10.46
C LEU A 144 -11.82 22.56 9.50
N ALA A 145 -11.69 21.99 8.31
CA ALA A 145 -10.81 22.51 7.26
C ALA A 145 -11.27 23.90 6.78
N SER A 146 -12.58 24.14 6.64
CA SER A 146 -13.08 25.47 6.27
C SER A 146 -12.85 26.50 7.38
N ALA A 147 -13.02 26.13 8.65
CA ALA A 147 -12.66 27.02 9.76
C ALA A 147 -11.15 27.33 9.77
N TRP A 148 -10.30 26.33 9.48
CA TRP A 148 -8.86 26.50 9.38
C TRP A 148 -8.47 27.48 8.26
N THR A 149 -9.09 27.36 7.08
CA THR A 149 -8.83 28.29 5.96
C THR A 149 -9.39 29.69 6.20
N MET A 150 -10.53 29.82 6.88
CA MET A 150 -11.08 31.12 7.28
C MET A 150 -10.11 31.88 8.20
N LEU A 151 -9.39 31.18 9.09
CA LEU A 151 -8.38 31.81 9.94
C LEU A 151 -7.11 32.22 9.20
N LEU A 152 -6.88 31.77 7.96
CA LEU A 152 -5.81 32.29 7.10
C LEU A 152 -6.19 33.60 6.41
N MET A 153 -7.47 33.92 6.30
CA MET A 153 -7.93 35.16 5.67
C MET A 153 -7.51 36.40 6.48
N SER A 154 -7.46 37.56 5.82
CA SER A 154 -7.03 38.82 6.42
C SER A 154 -7.89 39.20 7.63
N GLY A 155 -7.24 39.60 8.73
CA GLY A 155 -7.89 40.05 9.96
C GLY A 155 -6.86 40.29 11.06
N PRO A 156 -7.27 40.77 12.25
CA PRO A 156 -6.35 41.09 13.33
C PRO A 156 -5.53 39.86 13.74
N PRO A 157 -4.19 39.92 13.73
CA PRO A 157 -3.35 38.73 13.83
C PRO A 157 -3.48 38.03 15.19
N LEU A 158 -3.51 38.81 16.28
CA LEU A 158 -3.60 38.26 17.64
C LEU A 158 -4.94 37.55 17.89
N THR A 159 -6.05 38.08 17.38
CA THR A 159 -7.35 37.44 17.56
C THR A 159 -7.43 36.13 16.78
N ARG A 160 -6.91 36.10 15.54
CA ARG A 160 -6.83 34.88 14.72
C ARG A 160 -5.92 33.81 15.34
N ALA A 161 -4.79 34.23 15.89
CA ALA A 161 -3.88 33.33 16.62
C ALA A 161 -4.54 32.77 17.89
N ALA A 162 -5.20 33.62 18.68
CA ALA A 162 -5.90 33.23 19.90
C ALA A 162 -7.08 32.29 19.61
N THR A 163 -7.86 32.54 18.54
CA THR A 163 -8.95 31.64 18.14
C THR A 163 -8.41 30.30 17.64
N ALA A 164 -7.33 30.28 16.86
CA ALA A 164 -6.67 29.05 16.44
C ALA A 164 -6.18 28.24 17.66
N ALA A 165 -5.52 28.88 18.62
CA ALA A 165 -5.05 28.24 19.85
C ALA A 165 -6.23 27.71 20.70
N GLY A 166 -7.28 28.50 20.87
CA GLY A 166 -8.49 28.11 21.60
C GLY A 166 -9.19 26.90 20.97
N LEU A 167 -9.35 26.90 19.64
CA LEU A 167 -9.90 25.76 18.89
C LEU A 167 -9.00 24.53 19.01
N ALA A 168 -7.68 24.69 18.93
CA ALA A 168 -6.75 23.58 19.13
C ALA A 168 -6.96 22.92 20.50
N LEU A 169 -7.03 23.71 21.57
CA LEU A 169 -7.28 23.19 22.92
C LEU A 169 -8.65 22.52 23.05
N ALA A 170 -9.70 23.13 22.50
CA ALA A 170 -11.05 22.57 22.51
C ALA A 170 -11.12 21.23 21.75
N LEU A 171 -10.47 21.12 20.59
CA LEU A 171 -10.41 19.89 19.79
C LEU A 171 -9.63 18.79 20.52
N HIS A 172 -8.50 19.09 21.15
CA HIS A 172 -7.76 18.11 21.96
C HIS A 172 -8.58 17.62 23.16
N GLY A 173 -9.29 18.52 23.84
CA GLY A 173 -10.24 18.17 24.91
C GLY A 173 -11.36 17.26 24.40
N GLY A 174 -11.97 17.61 23.26
CA GLY A 174 -12.99 16.80 22.60
C GLY A 174 -12.48 15.42 22.19
N ALA A 175 -11.27 15.34 21.62
CA ALA A 175 -10.63 14.08 21.27
C ALA A 175 -10.39 13.19 22.49
N ALA A 176 -9.97 13.76 23.63
CA ALA A 176 -9.80 13.03 24.88
C ALA A 176 -11.13 12.48 25.40
N VAL A 177 -12.20 13.28 25.34
CA VAL A 177 -13.55 12.86 25.75
C VAL A 177 -14.07 11.73 24.86
N VAL A 178 -13.91 11.83 23.53
CA VAL A 178 -14.32 10.78 22.59
C VAL A 178 -13.50 9.50 22.81
N ALA A 179 -12.18 9.61 22.94
CA ALA A 179 -11.30 8.45 23.15
C ALA A 179 -11.66 7.68 24.43
N ARG A 180 -11.90 8.40 25.53
CA ARG A 180 -12.14 7.80 26.85
C ARG A 180 -13.61 7.42 27.08
N GLY A 181 -14.54 8.25 26.61
CA GLY A 181 -15.98 8.06 26.81
C GLY A 181 -16.59 7.05 25.84
N MET A 182 -16.27 7.16 24.55
CA MET A 182 -16.86 6.30 23.51
C MET A 182 -16.01 5.07 23.18
N LYS A 183 -14.76 5.01 23.69
CA LYS A 183 -13.76 3.96 23.37
C LYS A 183 -13.52 3.79 21.86
N ASP A 184 -13.79 4.83 21.07
CA ASP A 184 -13.59 4.85 19.63
C ASP A 184 -12.38 5.74 19.30
N THR A 185 -11.25 5.11 18.97
CA THR A 185 -9.97 5.78 18.76
C THR A 185 -9.85 6.42 17.38
N ALA A 186 -10.60 5.93 16.39
CA ALA A 186 -10.57 6.46 15.03
C ALA A 186 -11.09 7.92 14.90
N PRO A 187 -12.31 8.27 15.37
CA PRO A 187 -12.80 9.64 15.34
C PRO A 187 -12.02 10.53 16.31
N ALA A 188 -11.61 10.02 17.47
CA ALA A 188 -10.76 10.76 18.40
C ALA A 188 -9.43 11.17 17.75
N GLY A 189 -8.78 10.26 17.02
CA GLY A 189 -7.56 10.55 16.26
C GLY A 189 -7.77 11.59 15.16
N LEU A 190 -8.92 11.57 14.47
CA LEU A 190 -9.26 12.58 13.45
C LEU A 190 -9.49 13.96 14.07
N ILE A 191 -10.19 14.05 15.21
CA ILE A 191 -10.38 15.32 15.94
C ILE A 191 -9.03 15.85 16.44
N ALA A 192 -8.18 14.98 16.98
CA ALA A 192 -6.85 15.32 17.44
C ALA A 192 -5.94 15.83 16.30
N LEU A 193 -6.04 15.22 15.10
CA LEU A 193 -5.34 15.70 13.89
C LEU A 193 -5.69 17.16 13.60
N PHE A 194 -6.97 17.53 13.61
CA PHE A 194 -7.36 18.93 13.42
C PHE A 194 -6.87 19.81 14.57
N GLY A 195 -6.89 19.32 15.81
CA GLY A 195 -6.26 20.01 16.94
C GLY A 195 -4.79 20.36 16.67
N VAL A 196 -4.02 19.44 16.10
CA VAL A 196 -2.62 19.67 15.68
C VAL A 196 -2.52 20.73 14.59
N LEU A 197 -3.38 20.66 13.56
CA LEU A 197 -3.39 21.64 12.47
C LEU A 197 -3.72 23.06 12.96
N PHE A 198 -4.68 23.20 13.88
CA PHE A 198 -5.02 24.49 14.50
C PHE A 198 -3.90 24.98 15.43
N ALA A 199 -3.21 24.09 16.16
CA ALA A 199 -2.06 24.47 16.98
C ALA A 199 -0.89 24.98 16.12
N GLY A 200 -0.58 24.29 15.02
CA GLY A 200 0.42 24.75 14.06
C GLY A 200 0.04 26.09 13.43
N LEU A 201 -1.23 26.27 13.08
CA LEU A 201 -1.74 27.55 12.58
C LEU A 201 -1.63 28.66 13.63
N ALA A 202 -1.92 28.38 14.90
CA ALA A 202 -1.71 29.33 15.99
C ALA A 202 -0.24 29.76 16.07
N GLY A 203 0.70 28.79 16.07
CA GLY A 203 2.14 29.07 16.05
C GLY A 203 2.56 29.93 14.86
N TYR A 204 2.05 29.61 13.67
CA TYR A 204 2.27 30.40 12.46
C TYR A 204 1.78 31.85 12.60
N LEU A 205 0.55 32.04 13.09
CA LEU A 205 -0.10 33.35 13.17
C LEU A 205 0.44 34.24 14.30
N VAL A 206 0.91 33.66 15.41
CA VAL A 206 1.51 34.44 16.52
C VAL A 206 2.76 35.18 16.08
N VAL A 207 3.56 34.56 15.20
CA VAL A 207 4.82 35.12 14.69
C VAL A 207 4.61 35.86 13.35
N GLY A 208 3.38 35.88 12.83
CA GLY A 208 3.03 36.46 11.54
C GLY A 208 3.43 37.93 11.40
N SER A 209 4.08 38.28 10.28
CA SER A 209 4.49 39.66 10.00
C SER A 209 3.40 40.46 9.28
N ALA A 210 3.36 41.78 9.55
CA ALA A 210 2.38 42.69 8.96
C ALA A 210 2.54 42.86 7.44
N THR A 211 3.69 42.46 6.89
CA THR A 211 4.03 42.56 5.45
C THR A 211 3.48 41.40 4.62
N GLY A 212 2.90 40.37 5.25
CA GLY A 212 2.18 39.28 4.57
C GLY A 212 3.05 38.19 3.95
N GLY A 213 4.38 38.21 4.18
CA GLY A 213 5.31 37.19 3.71
C GLY A 213 5.44 36.01 4.67
N VAL A 214 5.76 34.83 4.13
CA VAL A 214 6.11 33.64 4.92
C VAL A 214 7.54 33.78 5.40
N GLU A 215 7.74 33.84 6.72
CA GLU A 215 9.06 33.96 7.34
C GLU A 215 9.51 32.66 7.99
N ALA A 216 10.83 32.44 8.05
CA ALA A 216 11.40 31.24 8.66
C ALA A 216 10.94 31.03 10.12
N ALA A 217 10.85 32.11 10.89
CA ALA A 217 10.37 32.09 12.27
C ALA A 217 8.90 31.64 12.38
N GLN A 218 8.04 32.00 11.42
CA GLN A 218 6.64 31.58 11.38
C GLN A 218 6.53 30.07 11.13
N VAL A 219 7.29 29.54 10.16
CA VAL A 219 7.33 28.11 9.84
C VAL A 219 7.87 27.30 11.03
N LEU A 220 8.92 27.81 11.68
CA LEU A 220 9.52 27.19 12.86
C LEU A 220 8.52 27.11 14.02
N ALA A 221 7.85 28.23 14.33
CA ALA A 221 6.83 28.29 15.38
C ALA A 221 5.63 27.38 15.06
N ALA A 222 5.20 27.33 13.81
CA ALA A 222 4.14 26.42 13.36
C ALA A 222 4.52 24.95 13.57
N GLY A 223 5.73 24.57 13.14
CA GLY A 223 6.25 23.21 13.32
C GLY A 223 6.32 22.81 14.79
N PHE A 224 6.90 23.66 15.65
CA PHE A 224 7.02 23.36 17.08
C PHE A 224 5.67 23.29 17.78
N ALA A 225 4.73 24.19 17.46
CA ALA A 225 3.38 24.15 18.01
C ALA A 225 2.64 22.88 17.59
N ALA A 226 2.74 22.48 16.31
CA ALA A 226 2.19 21.23 15.81
C ALA A 226 2.84 20.00 16.46
N LEU A 227 4.17 20.02 16.66
CA LEU A 227 4.91 18.93 17.29
C LEU A 227 4.49 18.75 18.76
N ALA A 228 4.43 19.84 19.52
CA ALA A 228 3.97 19.84 20.91
C ALA A 228 2.52 19.38 21.03
N ALA A 229 1.63 19.87 20.15
CA ALA A 229 0.24 19.44 20.09
C ALA A 229 0.11 17.95 19.74
N THR A 230 0.96 17.43 18.84
CA THR A 230 0.96 16.00 18.48
C THR A 230 1.34 15.13 19.68
N VAL A 231 2.34 15.53 20.46
CA VAL A 231 2.71 14.83 21.70
C VAL A 231 1.57 14.88 22.71
N LEU A 232 0.94 16.05 22.90
CA LEU A 232 -0.22 16.21 23.76
C LEU A 232 -1.38 15.30 23.33
N ALA A 233 -1.68 15.23 22.03
CA ALA A 233 -2.71 14.38 21.47
C ALA A 233 -2.48 12.88 21.78
N MET A 234 -1.24 12.40 21.70
CA MET A 234 -0.92 11.01 22.05
C MET A 234 -1.22 10.69 23.51
N VAL A 235 -0.88 11.62 24.41
CA VAL A 235 -1.14 11.46 25.85
C VAL A 235 -2.65 11.48 26.11
N LEU A 236 -3.40 12.33 25.43
CA LEU A 236 -4.84 12.48 25.62
C LEU A 236 -5.65 11.31 25.06
N VAL A 237 -5.31 10.83 23.85
CA VAL A 237 -6.05 9.77 23.13
C VAL A 237 -5.61 8.36 23.55
N GLY A 238 -4.40 8.20 24.10
CA GLY A 238 -3.96 6.95 24.72
C GLY A 238 -3.02 6.12 23.87
N GLY A 239 -1.90 6.70 23.44
CA GLY A 239 -0.76 5.98 22.87
C GLY A 239 -0.38 6.38 21.44
N LEU A 240 0.74 5.83 20.98
CA LEU A 240 1.27 6.08 19.64
C LEU A 240 0.60 5.13 18.63
N HIS A 241 -0.16 5.68 17.70
CA HIS A 241 -0.73 4.95 16.55
C HIS A 241 -0.23 5.52 15.22
N GLN A 242 -0.51 4.84 14.10
CA GLN A 242 -0.03 5.22 12.76
C GLN A 242 -0.20 6.71 12.40
N GLY A 243 -1.37 7.30 12.70
CA GLY A 243 -1.65 8.71 12.42
C GLY A 243 -0.80 9.68 13.25
N PHE A 244 -0.50 9.33 14.50
CA PHE A 244 0.34 10.13 15.39
C PHE A 244 1.82 10.02 15.04
N ALA A 245 2.29 8.84 14.62
CA ALA A 245 3.63 8.69 14.07
C ALA A 245 3.81 9.53 12.80
N ALA A 246 2.79 9.55 11.93
CA ALA A 246 2.78 10.40 10.74
C ALA A 246 2.83 11.89 11.11
N LEU A 247 1.98 12.33 12.05
CA LEU A 247 1.93 13.72 12.50
C LEU A 247 3.23 14.19 13.17
N LEU A 248 3.88 13.33 13.97
CA LEU A 248 5.19 13.64 14.54
C LEU A 248 6.21 13.86 13.43
N THR A 249 6.23 12.97 12.45
CA THR A 249 7.20 13.02 11.35
C THR A 249 7.01 14.29 10.51
N VAL A 250 5.77 14.63 10.17
CA VAL A 250 5.45 15.87 9.44
C VAL A 250 5.80 17.10 10.29
N SER A 251 5.38 17.15 11.55
CA SER A 251 5.64 18.31 12.42
C SER A 251 7.14 18.50 12.66
N ALA A 252 7.88 17.41 12.87
CA ALA A 252 9.34 17.44 13.01
C ALA A 252 10.03 17.92 11.72
N ALA A 253 9.55 17.50 10.55
CA ALA A 253 10.06 17.97 9.27
C ALA A 253 9.78 19.47 9.06
N VAL A 254 8.58 19.96 9.40
CA VAL A 254 8.25 21.39 9.34
C VAL A 254 9.12 22.20 10.31
N SER A 255 9.29 21.73 11.55
CA SER A 255 10.22 22.33 12.52
C SER A 255 11.65 22.36 11.99
N LEU A 256 12.13 21.26 11.40
CA LEU A 256 13.48 21.18 10.83
C LEU A 256 13.65 22.15 9.66
N GLY A 257 12.68 22.22 8.74
CA GLY A 257 12.71 23.17 7.62
C GLY A 257 12.72 24.62 8.07
N GLY A 258 11.85 24.97 9.04
CA GLY A 258 11.85 26.29 9.66
C GLY A 258 13.15 26.60 10.40
N LEU A 259 13.74 25.60 11.08
CA LEU A 259 14.99 25.76 11.83
C LEU A 259 16.16 25.98 10.88
N LEU A 260 16.25 25.20 9.80
CA LEU A 260 17.26 25.39 8.76
C LEU A 260 17.17 26.80 8.18
N ALA A 261 15.97 27.25 7.81
CA ALA A 261 15.77 28.59 7.26
C ALA A 261 16.03 29.72 8.28
N ALA A 262 15.83 29.48 9.58
CA ALA A 262 16.01 30.49 10.63
C ALA A 262 17.44 30.54 11.21
N ALA A 263 18.11 29.40 11.30
CA ALA A 263 19.43 29.25 11.93
C ALA A 263 20.59 29.33 10.92
N THR A 264 20.31 29.28 9.62
CA THR A 264 21.31 29.38 8.56
C THR A 264 21.00 30.55 7.63
N THR A 265 21.95 30.90 6.77
CA THR A 265 21.77 31.91 5.71
C THR A 265 21.12 31.34 4.45
N LEU A 266 20.61 30.11 4.51
CA LEU A 266 19.99 29.45 3.36
C LEU A 266 18.66 30.11 3.02
N ASN A 267 18.41 30.30 1.73
CA ASN A 267 17.11 30.75 1.28
C ASN A 267 16.05 29.64 1.43
N SER A 268 14.77 29.97 1.20
CA SER A 268 13.66 29.04 1.33
C SER A 268 13.76 27.83 0.39
N ALA A 269 14.28 28.02 -0.84
CA ALA A 269 14.44 26.96 -1.83
C ALA A 269 15.57 25.98 -1.46
N GLN A 270 16.70 26.50 -0.96
CA GLN A 270 17.82 25.71 -0.43
C GLN A 270 17.40 24.90 0.80
N SER A 271 16.72 25.54 1.76
CA SER A 271 16.21 24.86 2.95
C SER A 271 15.20 23.75 2.60
N ALA A 272 14.30 24.02 1.65
CA ALA A 272 13.36 23.02 1.15
C ALA A 272 14.07 21.87 0.42
N SER A 273 15.13 22.15 -0.34
CA SER A 273 15.94 21.13 -1.03
C SER A 273 16.66 20.22 -0.03
N VAL A 274 17.21 20.76 1.06
CA VAL A 274 17.78 19.96 2.14
C VAL A 274 16.71 19.09 2.78
N LEU A 275 15.54 19.65 3.10
CA LEU A 275 14.44 18.91 3.71
C LEU A 275 13.90 17.80 2.79
N LEU A 276 13.83 18.05 1.49
CA LEU A 276 13.46 17.07 0.47
C LEU A 276 14.42 15.87 0.47
N VAL A 277 15.74 16.12 0.50
CA VAL A 277 16.76 15.06 0.56
C VAL A 277 16.69 14.30 1.90
N VAL A 278 16.50 14.99 3.02
CA VAL A 278 16.30 14.36 4.32
C VAL A 278 15.08 13.44 4.32
N ALA A 279 13.97 13.86 3.70
CA ALA A 279 12.76 13.05 3.57
C ALA A 279 13.01 11.80 2.70
N LEU A 280 13.79 11.92 1.61
CA LEU A 280 14.20 10.78 0.78
C LEU A 280 15.09 9.79 1.54
N VAL A 281 16.03 10.27 2.36
CA VAL A 281 16.85 9.39 3.22
C VAL A 281 15.99 8.70 4.26
N PHE A 282 15.08 9.43 4.90
CA PHE A 282 14.14 8.87 5.88
C PHE A 282 13.22 7.80 5.26
N ASN A 283 12.82 7.97 4.01
CA ASN A 283 12.03 7.00 3.23
C ASN A 283 12.65 5.59 3.23
N VAL A 284 13.99 5.49 3.20
CA VAL A 284 14.72 4.20 3.25
C VAL A 284 14.62 3.56 4.63
N MET A 285 14.53 4.37 5.70
CA MET A 285 14.45 3.94 7.09
C MET A 285 13.01 3.60 7.55
N VAL A 286 11.99 3.86 6.72
CA VAL A 286 10.56 3.63 7.06
C VAL A 286 10.26 2.19 7.48
N PRO A 287 10.71 1.13 6.76
CA PRO A 287 10.43 -0.24 7.19
C PRO A 287 11.05 -0.55 8.56
N GLY A 288 12.33 -0.24 8.74
CA GLY A 288 13.05 -0.50 10.00
C GLY A 288 12.45 0.25 11.20
N THR A 289 12.05 1.51 11.02
CA THR A 289 11.37 2.29 12.06
C THR A 289 9.98 1.72 12.37
N SER A 290 9.24 1.27 11.36
CA SER A 290 7.92 0.65 11.55
C SER A 290 7.99 -0.68 12.30
N PHE A 291 8.97 -1.53 12.00
CA PHE A 291 9.22 -2.76 12.76
C PHE A 291 9.54 -2.45 14.23
N ARG A 292 10.36 -1.43 14.50
CA ARG A 292 10.69 -0.99 15.88
C ARG A 292 9.46 -0.45 16.62
N LEU A 293 8.65 0.39 15.98
CA LEU A 293 7.40 0.91 16.55
C LEU A 293 6.35 -0.19 16.78
N ALA A 294 6.38 -1.20 15.93
CA ALA A 294 5.62 -2.42 16.08
C ALA A 294 6.36 -3.48 16.91
N ASP A 295 7.36 -3.16 17.74
CA ASP A 295 8.07 -4.11 18.64
C ASP A 295 8.35 -5.50 18.01
N LEU A 296 8.62 -5.50 16.71
CA LEU A 296 9.06 -6.66 15.96
C LEU A 296 10.57 -6.57 15.92
N ARG A 297 11.21 -7.29 16.84
CA ARG A 297 12.66 -7.46 16.84
C ARG A 297 12.98 -8.61 15.90
N MET A 298 13.81 -8.35 14.89
CA MET A 298 14.37 -9.43 14.09
C MET A 298 15.30 -10.24 15.00
N PRO A 299 15.12 -11.57 15.11
CA PRO A 299 16.06 -12.40 15.85
C PRO A 299 17.44 -12.26 15.20
N LEU A 300 18.49 -12.32 16.04
CA LEU A 300 19.87 -12.32 15.56
C LEU A 300 20.07 -13.58 14.72
N LEU A 301 20.70 -13.45 13.55
CA LEU A 301 21.05 -14.62 12.77
C LEU A 301 22.07 -15.43 13.56
N PRO A 302 21.87 -16.76 13.70
CA PRO A 302 22.80 -17.61 14.41
C PRO A 302 24.18 -17.52 13.74
N SER A 303 25.18 -17.19 14.56
CA SER A 303 26.55 -16.91 14.14
C SER A 303 27.47 -18.13 14.23
N ASN A 304 27.02 -19.18 14.94
CA ASN A 304 27.75 -20.42 15.14
C ASN A 304 26.79 -21.64 14.99
N SER A 305 27.38 -22.82 14.83
CA SER A 305 26.65 -24.08 14.66
C SER A 305 25.91 -24.55 15.92
N GLU A 306 26.30 -24.06 17.09
CA GLU A 306 25.62 -24.35 18.37
C GLU A 306 24.30 -23.56 18.49
N GLU A 307 24.26 -22.31 18.02
CA GLU A 307 23.05 -21.48 17.93
C GLU A 307 22.05 -22.00 16.89
N LEU A 308 22.51 -22.72 15.86
CA LEU A 308 21.63 -23.43 14.92
C LEU A 308 20.96 -24.66 15.54
N GLN A 309 21.53 -25.21 16.60
CA GLN A 309 21.00 -26.38 17.32
C GLN A 309 20.11 -25.99 18.52
N GLN A 310 20.03 -24.69 18.86
CA GLN A 310 19.06 -24.21 19.83
C GLN A 310 17.65 -24.39 19.26
N GLU A 311 16.79 -25.09 19.97
CA GLU A 311 15.36 -25.15 19.65
C GLU A 311 14.79 -23.74 19.75
N ILE A 312 14.47 -23.15 18.60
CA ILE A 312 13.74 -21.88 18.54
C ILE A 312 12.30 -22.20 18.89
N GLU A 313 11.89 -21.82 20.09
CA GLU A 313 10.51 -21.98 20.56
C GLU A 313 9.55 -21.42 19.49
N PRO A 314 8.62 -22.24 18.96
CA PRO A 314 7.75 -21.82 17.87
C PRO A 314 6.86 -20.65 18.33
N MET A 315 7.05 -19.49 17.70
CA MET A 315 6.29 -18.30 18.04
C MET A 315 4.84 -18.44 17.59
N ARG A 316 3.88 -18.03 18.44
CA ARG A 316 2.45 -18.12 18.13
C ARG A 316 2.13 -17.30 16.86
N ALA A 317 1.62 -17.98 15.84
CA ALA A 317 1.30 -17.36 14.55
C ALA A 317 0.33 -16.18 14.67
N THR A 318 -0.66 -16.26 15.57
CA THR A 318 -1.65 -15.19 15.80
C THR A 318 -1.00 -13.89 16.27
N TRP A 319 -0.09 -13.96 17.25
CA TRP A 319 0.64 -12.79 17.75
C TRP A 319 1.50 -12.15 16.66
N LEU A 320 2.19 -12.97 15.86
CA LEU A 320 3.03 -12.49 14.77
C LEU A 320 2.20 -11.76 13.70
N LEU A 321 1.06 -12.33 13.30
CA LEU A 321 0.15 -11.71 12.32
C LEU A 321 -0.44 -10.39 12.83
N GLU A 322 -0.84 -10.31 14.10
CA GLU A 322 -1.32 -9.08 14.72
C GLU A 322 -0.24 -8.00 14.72
N ARG A 323 0.99 -8.35 15.08
CA ARG A 323 2.11 -7.40 15.15
C ARG A 323 2.57 -6.97 13.75
N ALA A 324 2.56 -7.88 12.77
CA ALA A 324 2.78 -7.56 11.37
C ALA A 324 1.74 -6.56 10.84
N ALA A 325 0.47 -6.73 11.19
CA ALA A 325 -0.59 -5.78 10.84
C ALA A 325 -0.39 -4.41 11.50
N VAL A 326 0.15 -4.35 12.73
CA VAL A 326 0.54 -3.08 13.36
C VAL A 326 1.72 -2.43 12.63
N ALA A 327 2.73 -3.20 12.24
CA ALA A 327 3.88 -2.71 11.48
C ALA A 327 3.45 -2.13 10.13
N ASP A 328 2.54 -2.80 9.41
CA ASP A 328 2.00 -2.32 8.13
C ASP A 328 1.24 -0.99 8.27
N ARG A 329 0.48 -0.82 9.36
CA ARG A 329 -0.16 0.45 9.70
C ARG A 329 0.87 1.56 9.93
N PHE A 330 1.92 1.30 10.71
CA PHE A 330 2.99 2.29 10.91
C PHE A 330 3.73 2.63 9.61
N MET A 331 4.03 1.64 8.77
CA MET A 331 4.62 1.85 7.45
C MET A 331 3.75 2.78 6.61
N THR A 332 2.44 2.51 6.57
CA THR A 332 1.47 3.35 5.85
C THR A 332 1.45 4.80 6.36
N GLY A 333 1.45 5.00 7.68
CA GLY A 333 1.51 6.33 8.28
C GLY A 333 2.81 7.07 7.96
N LEU A 334 3.96 6.41 8.08
CA LEU A 334 5.27 7.02 7.83
C LEU A 334 5.50 7.33 6.34
N PHE A 335 5.09 6.46 5.41
CA PHE A 335 5.13 6.79 3.98
C PHE A 335 4.18 7.94 3.65
N ALA A 336 3.00 8.00 4.26
CA ALA A 336 2.09 9.15 4.12
C ALA A 336 2.75 10.45 4.61
N ALA A 337 3.48 10.41 5.72
CA ALA A 337 4.24 11.57 6.22
C ALA A 337 5.36 11.98 5.26
N VAL A 338 6.17 11.04 4.76
CA VAL A 338 7.19 11.31 3.73
C VAL A 338 6.54 11.97 2.52
N GLY A 339 5.42 11.42 2.04
CA GLY A 339 4.72 11.95 0.89
C GLY A 339 4.20 13.38 1.09
N LEU A 340 3.66 13.67 2.27
CA LEU A 340 3.21 15.02 2.65
C LEU A 340 4.37 16.02 2.77
N VAL A 341 5.48 15.61 3.39
CA VAL A 341 6.67 16.46 3.51
C VAL A 341 7.24 16.77 2.14
N VAL A 342 7.40 15.76 1.29
CA VAL A 342 7.84 15.96 -0.09
C VAL A 342 6.89 16.91 -0.81
N ALA A 343 5.58 16.63 -0.81
CA ALA A 343 4.58 17.49 -1.46
C ALA A 343 4.65 18.95 -1.01
N GLY A 344 4.90 19.20 0.29
CA GLY A 344 5.06 20.55 0.84
C GLY A 344 6.35 21.26 0.39
N THR A 345 7.43 20.51 0.14
CA THR A 345 8.70 21.07 -0.34
C THR A 345 8.73 21.36 -1.84
N LEU A 346 7.95 20.64 -2.67
CA LEU A 346 8.01 20.78 -4.15
C LEU A 346 7.85 22.22 -4.64
N PRO A 347 6.86 23.02 -4.17
CA PRO A 347 6.69 24.39 -4.64
C PRO A 347 7.88 25.27 -4.30
N LEU A 348 8.46 25.09 -3.11
CA LEU A 348 9.61 25.89 -2.64
C LEU A 348 10.88 25.56 -3.43
N VAL A 349 11.12 24.29 -3.76
CA VAL A 349 12.23 23.87 -4.61
C VAL A 349 12.06 24.41 -6.03
N ALA A 350 10.84 24.37 -6.58
CA ALA A 350 10.55 24.88 -7.91
C ALA A 350 10.79 26.40 -8.05
N LEU A 351 10.66 27.18 -6.98
CA LEU A 351 10.97 28.61 -6.97
C LEU A 351 12.46 28.92 -7.17
N GLY A 352 13.37 27.96 -6.94
CA GLY A 352 14.80 28.15 -7.14
C GLY A 352 15.18 28.41 -8.61
N GLY A 353 14.37 27.93 -9.57
CA GLY A 353 14.42 28.32 -10.98
C GLY A 353 15.65 27.90 -11.80
N SER A 354 16.77 27.55 -11.16
CA SER A 354 17.98 27.09 -11.85
C SER A 354 17.92 25.61 -12.21
N TRP A 355 18.81 25.17 -13.10
CA TRP A 355 18.81 23.80 -13.62
C TRP A 355 19.09 22.77 -12.51
N GLU A 356 19.83 23.15 -11.46
CA GLU A 356 20.10 22.30 -10.29
C GLU A 356 18.82 21.96 -9.53
N TYR A 357 17.92 22.92 -9.31
CA TYR A 357 16.63 22.67 -8.65
C TYR A 357 15.71 21.81 -9.51
N VAL A 358 15.66 22.10 -10.82
CA VAL A 358 14.84 21.33 -11.78
C VAL A 358 15.30 19.88 -11.85
N THR A 359 16.62 19.66 -11.90
CA THR A 359 17.20 18.31 -11.93
C THR A 359 17.00 17.57 -10.61
N LEU A 360 17.20 18.22 -9.45
CA LEU A 360 16.92 17.60 -8.15
C LEU A 360 15.45 17.18 -8.04
N LEU A 361 14.52 18.05 -8.46
CA LEU A 361 13.08 17.76 -8.44
C LEU A 361 12.74 16.57 -9.33
N ALA A 362 13.30 16.51 -10.54
CA ALA A 362 13.11 15.40 -11.48
C ALA A 362 13.66 14.07 -10.92
N VAL A 363 14.88 14.10 -10.38
CA VAL A 363 15.54 12.95 -9.73
C VAL A 363 14.70 12.46 -8.56
N CYS A 364 14.18 13.36 -7.71
CA CYS A 364 13.28 13.00 -6.61
C CYS A 364 11.98 12.34 -7.10
N CYS A 365 11.32 12.90 -8.12
CA CYS A 365 10.12 12.31 -8.70
C CYS A 365 10.39 10.89 -9.21
N VAL A 366 11.50 10.69 -9.93
CA VAL A 366 11.91 9.36 -10.42
C VAL A 366 12.19 8.41 -9.25
N ALA A 367 12.89 8.87 -8.21
CA ALA A 367 13.15 8.06 -7.01
C ALA A 367 11.86 7.55 -6.37
N LEU A 368 10.86 8.41 -6.19
CA LEU A 368 9.58 8.06 -5.59
C LEU A 368 8.76 7.11 -6.47
N LEU A 369 8.77 7.31 -7.79
CA LEU A 369 8.12 6.41 -8.75
C LEU A 369 8.75 5.00 -8.70
N LEU A 370 10.08 4.92 -8.73
CA LEU A 370 10.81 3.64 -8.63
C LEU A 370 10.52 2.95 -7.31
N ARG A 371 10.56 3.70 -6.20
CA ARG A 371 10.29 3.16 -4.86
C ARG A 371 8.87 2.63 -4.71
N SER A 372 7.88 3.30 -5.32
CA SER A 372 6.48 2.89 -5.25
C SER A 372 6.23 1.48 -5.79
N ARG A 373 7.07 0.99 -6.71
CA ARG A 373 6.98 -0.35 -7.28
C ARG A 373 7.19 -1.46 -6.24
N ILE A 374 8.06 -1.22 -5.27
CA ILE A 374 8.47 -2.21 -4.25
C ILE A 374 7.41 -2.36 -3.17
N LEU A 375 6.62 -1.30 -2.94
CA LEU A 375 5.57 -1.29 -1.93
C LEU A 375 4.43 -2.23 -2.33
N ILE A 376 3.81 -2.92 -1.37
CA ILE A 376 2.68 -3.82 -1.62
C ILE A 376 1.36 -3.12 -1.29
N GLY A 377 1.32 -2.36 -0.18
CA GLY A 377 0.12 -1.67 0.28
C GLY A 377 -0.30 -0.53 -0.66
N ALA A 378 -1.58 -0.50 -1.04
CA ALA A 378 -2.12 0.54 -1.91
C ALA A 378 -1.97 1.96 -1.30
N GLY A 379 -2.21 2.12 0.00
CA GLY A 379 -2.03 3.38 0.69
C GLY A 379 -0.57 3.87 0.68
N GLN A 380 0.37 2.94 0.90
CA GLN A 380 1.82 3.22 0.86
C GLN A 380 2.25 3.63 -0.55
N ARG A 381 1.75 2.92 -1.58
CA ARG A 381 1.99 3.28 -2.99
C ARG A 381 1.48 4.67 -3.31
N ILE A 382 0.23 4.97 -2.97
CA ILE A 382 -0.39 6.27 -3.25
C ILE A 382 0.37 7.39 -2.53
N ALA A 383 0.83 7.15 -1.30
CA ALA A 383 1.60 8.13 -0.53
C ALA A 383 2.89 8.58 -1.22
N LEU A 384 3.56 7.72 -1.99
CA LEU A 384 4.75 8.09 -2.78
C LEU A 384 4.41 8.51 -4.21
N LEU A 385 3.39 7.90 -4.83
CA LEU A 385 2.97 8.22 -6.19
C LEU A 385 2.37 9.62 -6.30
N ALA A 386 1.49 10.01 -5.38
CA ALA A 386 0.81 11.31 -5.41
C ALA A 386 1.80 12.50 -5.44
N PRO A 387 2.77 12.62 -4.50
CA PRO A 387 3.77 13.69 -4.57
C PRO A 387 4.69 13.59 -5.80
N ALA A 388 5.02 12.38 -6.26
CA ALA A 388 5.83 12.21 -7.47
C ALA A 388 5.12 12.76 -8.71
N VAL A 389 3.84 12.44 -8.87
CA VAL A 389 2.98 12.95 -9.96
C VAL A 389 2.81 14.46 -9.84
N LEU A 390 2.56 14.98 -8.63
CA LEU A 390 2.48 16.43 -8.40
C LEU A 390 3.78 17.14 -8.81
N GLY A 391 4.95 16.60 -8.45
CA GLY A 391 6.24 17.17 -8.82
C GLY A 391 6.50 17.13 -10.33
N LEU A 392 6.10 16.05 -11.00
CA LEU A 392 6.17 15.97 -12.47
C LEU A 392 5.24 16.99 -13.14
N LEU A 393 4.04 17.20 -12.61
CA LEU A 393 3.12 18.23 -13.10
C LEU A 393 3.72 19.63 -12.93
N VAL A 394 4.32 19.92 -11.77
CA VAL A 394 5.03 21.19 -11.53
C VAL A 394 6.18 21.38 -12.54
N LEU A 395 6.97 20.34 -12.81
CA LEU A 395 8.05 20.39 -13.81
C LEU A 395 7.54 20.61 -15.23
N ILE A 396 6.51 19.87 -15.66
CA ILE A 396 5.94 19.97 -17.01
C ILE A 396 5.33 21.37 -17.22
N ILE A 397 4.53 21.84 -16.26
CA ILE A 397 3.90 23.16 -16.32
C ILE A 397 4.98 24.24 -16.27
N GLY A 398 5.95 24.14 -15.36
CA GLY A 398 7.06 25.08 -15.23
C GLY A 398 7.90 25.18 -16.50
N ALA A 399 8.26 24.04 -17.11
CA ALA A 399 8.96 24.02 -18.39
C ALA A 399 8.11 24.64 -19.53
N ALA A 400 6.80 24.37 -19.55
CA ALA A 400 5.90 24.94 -20.53
C ALA A 400 5.79 26.47 -20.42
N TRP A 401 5.93 27.04 -19.21
CA TRP A 401 5.96 28.50 -19.01
C TRP A 401 7.19 29.19 -19.61
N LEU A 402 8.29 28.46 -19.76
CA LEU A 402 9.55 28.98 -20.34
C LEU A 402 9.57 28.93 -21.87
N LEU A 403 8.64 28.20 -22.49
CA LEU A 403 8.59 28.03 -23.95
C LEU A 403 7.79 29.15 -24.64
N PRO A 404 8.20 29.57 -25.85
CA PRO A 404 7.37 30.39 -26.73
C PRO A 404 6.01 29.73 -27.02
N PHE A 405 4.99 30.54 -27.33
CA PHE A 405 3.61 30.05 -27.52
C PHE A 405 3.51 28.88 -28.52
N GLU A 406 4.18 28.99 -29.67
CA GLU A 406 4.15 27.97 -30.72
C GLU A 406 4.79 26.65 -30.26
N SER A 407 5.96 26.71 -29.63
CA SER A 407 6.66 25.54 -29.07
C SER A 407 5.89 24.92 -27.90
N ARG A 408 5.17 25.73 -27.12
CA ARG A 408 4.31 25.25 -26.04
C ARG A 408 3.12 24.46 -26.59
N LEU A 409 2.47 24.96 -27.65
CA LEU A 409 1.36 24.28 -28.30
C LEU A 409 1.81 22.99 -29.01
N LEU A 410 2.86 23.08 -29.84
CA LEU A 410 3.34 21.96 -30.64
C LEU A 410 4.14 20.93 -29.86
N GLY A 411 4.83 21.31 -28.78
CA GLY A 411 5.68 20.42 -27.98
C GLY A 411 5.02 19.99 -26.68
N ALA A 412 4.76 20.94 -25.77
CA ALA A 412 4.30 20.62 -24.42
C ALA A 412 2.85 20.07 -24.40
N VAL A 413 1.91 20.73 -25.10
CA VAL A 413 0.51 20.29 -25.15
C VAL A 413 0.37 18.97 -25.94
N SER A 414 0.95 18.88 -27.13
CA SER A 414 0.90 17.63 -27.90
C SER A 414 1.57 16.47 -27.15
N GLY A 415 2.73 16.71 -26.52
CA GLY A 415 3.47 15.71 -25.75
C GLY A 415 2.70 15.21 -24.53
N THR A 416 1.99 16.10 -23.82
CA THR A 416 1.12 15.70 -22.70
C THR A 416 -0.09 14.89 -23.15
N VAL A 417 -0.71 15.22 -24.30
CA VAL A 417 -1.79 14.42 -24.89
C VAL A 417 -1.30 13.03 -25.32
N VAL A 418 -0.13 12.95 -25.96
CA VAL A 418 0.50 11.66 -26.31
C VAL A 418 0.77 10.84 -25.05
N THR A 419 1.33 11.46 -24.01
CA THR A 419 1.58 10.81 -22.73
C THR A 419 0.29 10.28 -22.10
N ALA A 420 -0.80 11.05 -22.13
CA ALA A 420 -2.10 10.59 -21.66
C ALA A 420 -2.61 9.35 -22.43
N GLY A 421 -2.43 9.33 -23.76
CA GLY A 421 -2.72 8.16 -24.59
C GLY A 421 -1.87 6.93 -24.23
N MET A 422 -0.57 7.11 -23.98
CA MET A 422 0.33 6.04 -23.53
C MET A 422 -0.06 5.50 -22.16
N LEU A 423 -0.46 6.37 -21.23
CA LEU A 423 -0.94 5.95 -19.90
C LEU A 423 -2.26 5.17 -19.99
N LEU A 424 -3.17 5.59 -20.88
CA LEU A 424 -4.42 4.85 -21.14
C LEU A 424 -4.14 3.46 -21.72
N ALA A 425 -3.23 3.36 -22.69
CA ALA A 425 -2.78 2.07 -23.21
C ALA A 425 -2.13 1.22 -22.09
N GLY A 426 -1.29 1.83 -21.27
CA GLY A 426 -0.67 1.18 -20.12
C GLY A 426 -1.69 0.64 -19.11
N ALA A 427 -2.74 1.39 -18.80
CA ALA A 427 -3.81 0.98 -17.91
C ALA A 427 -4.56 -0.27 -18.39
N ARG A 428 -4.59 -0.50 -19.71
CA ARG A 428 -5.20 -1.70 -20.31
C ARG A 428 -4.24 -2.88 -20.39
N ILE A 429 -2.96 -2.61 -20.64
CA ILE A 429 -1.97 -3.64 -20.98
C ILE A 429 -1.23 -4.18 -19.76
N LEU A 430 -0.90 -3.34 -18.77
CA LEU A 430 -0.05 -3.74 -17.65
C LEU A 430 -0.71 -4.60 -16.56
N PRO A 431 -2.01 -4.47 -16.20
CA PRO A 431 -2.58 -5.25 -15.10
C PRO A 431 -2.40 -6.76 -15.30
N GLY A 432 -1.83 -7.43 -14.30
CA GLY A 432 -1.58 -8.89 -14.33
C GLY A 432 -0.41 -9.34 -15.20
N ARG A 433 0.25 -8.45 -15.96
CA ARG A 433 1.41 -8.82 -16.78
C ARG A 433 2.71 -8.79 -15.99
N ARG A 434 3.49 -9.87 -16.11
CA ARG A 434 4.87 -9.91 -15.65
C ARG A 434 5.74 -9.21 -16.71
N LEU A 435 6.38 -8.12 -16.32
CA LEU A 435 7.36 -7.45 -17.19
C LEU A 435 8.60 -8.34 -17.35
N LEU A 436 9.25 -8.23 -18.50
CA LEU A 436 10.50 -8.94 -18.77
C LEU A 436 11.58 -8.57 -17.73
N PRO A 437 12.46 -9.53 -17.32
CA PRO A 437 13.44 -9.30 -16.26
C PRO A 437 14.37 -8.09 -16.47
N TYR A 438 14.69 -7.74 -17.73
CA TYR A 438 15.56 -6.61 -18.03
C TYR A 438 15.00 -5.26 -17.58
N TRP A 439 13.67 -5.06 -17.58
CA TRP A 439 13.04 -3.86 -17.03
C TRP A 439 13.16 -3.79 -15.51
N GLY A 440 13.15 -4.96 -14.86
CA GLY A 440 13.49 -5.10 -13.45
C GLY A 440 14.86 -4.53 -13.16
N ARG A 441 15.86 -5.02 -13.90
CA ARG A 441 17.25 -4.61 -13.76
C ARG A 441 17.50 -3.16 -14.14
N ALA A 442 16.88 -2.66 -15.19
CA ALA A 442 17.00 -1.26 -15.60
C ALA A 442 16.48 -0.31 -14.50
N ALA A 443 15.36 -0.66 -13.86
CA ALA A 443 14.82 0.11 -12.74
C ALA A 443 15.76 0.13 -11.53
N GLU A 444 16.39 -1.01 -11.20
CA GLU A 444 17.39 -1.08 -10.12
C GLU A 444 18.62 -0.20 -10.41
N ILE A 445 19.15 -0.25 -11.65
CA ILE A 445 20.27 0.58 -12.06
C ILE A 445 19.88 2.06 -11.99
N LEU A 446 18.68 2.41 -12.46
CA LEU A 446 18.19 3.77 -12.40
C LEU A 446 18.00 4.24 -10.95
N GLU A 447 17.51 3.39 -10.04
CA GLU A 447 17.38 3.70 -8.61
C GLU A 447 18.75 4.01 -7.99
N LEU A 448 19.79 3.24 -8.35
CA LEU A 448 21.17 3.50 -7.91
C LEU A 448 21.72 4.82 -8.46
N LEU A 449 21.55 5.09 -9.76
CA LEU A 449 22.03 6.33 -10.38
C LEU A 449 21.33 7.57 -9.80
N VAL A 450 20.01 7.48 -9.63
CA VAL A 450 19.19 8.51 -9.00
C VAL A 450 19.68 8.75 -7.57
N GLY A 451 19.83 7.70 -6.76
CA GLY A 451 20.34 7.82 -5.40
C GLY A 451 21.73 8.45 -5.32
N LEU A 452 22.64 8.09 -6.24
CA LEU A 452 23.99 8.65 -6.31
C LEU A 452 23.99 10.13 -6.71
N SER A 453 23.04 10.56 -7.55
CA SER A 453 22.95 11.94 -8.05
C SER A 453 22.37 12.95 -7.05
N VAL A 454 21.59 12.49 -6.05
CA VAL A 454 20.91 13.37 -5.09
C VAL A 454 21.89 14.24 -4.29
N LEU A 455 22.96 13.65 -3.75
CA LEU A 455 23.91 14.37 -2.91
C LEU A 455 24.73 15.40 -3.71
N PRO A 456 25.31 15.08 -4.88
CA PRO A 456 25.97 16.06 -5.73
C PRO A 456 25.08 17.22 -6.15
N LEU A 457 23.80 16.96 -6.46
CA LEU A 457 22.84 18.00 -6.83
C LEU A 457 22.51 18.91 -5.66
N LEU A 458 22.34 18.34 -4.45
CA LEU A 458 22.13 19.15 -3.25
C LEU A 458 23.34 20.05 -2.97
N LEU A 459 24.57 19.54 -3.11
CA LEU A 459 25.78 20.34 -2.97
C LEU A 459 25.88 21.46 -4.01
N ALA A 460 25.39 21.24 -5.23
CA ALA A 460 25.31 22.27 -6.25
C ALA A 460 24.34 23.39 -5.85
N ILE A 461 23.16 23.03 -5.35
CA ILE A 461 22.14 23.99 -4.85
C ILE A 461 22.65 24.82 -3.66
N LEU A 462 23.51 24.24 -2.83
CA LEU A 462 24.13 24.91 -1.68
C LEU A 462 25.39 25.72 -2.06
N ASP A 463 25.66 25.93 -3.35
CA ASP A 463 26.82 26.65 -3.87
C ASP A 463 28.19 26.10 -3.41
N ALA A 464 28.24 24.83 -2.98
CA ALA A 464 29.44 24.23 -2.39
C ALA A 464 30.59 24.11 -3.41
N TYR A 465 30.28 23.83 -4.68
CA TYR A 465 31.28 23.78 -5.74
C TYR A 465 31.84 25.17 -6.06
N GLY A 466 31.00 26.20 -6.05
CA GLY A 466 31.43 27.60 -6.24
C GLY A 466 32.34 28.05 -5.10
N TRP A 467 31.98 27.71 -3.85
CA TRP A 467 32.83 27.96 -2.68
C TRP A 467 34.18 27.25 -2.77
N ALA A 468 34.20 25.97 -3.18
CA ALA A 468 35.44 25.22 -3.35
C ALA A 468 36.32 25.81 -4.47
N GLN A 469 35.74 26.20 -5.60
CA GLN A 469 36.48 26.86 -6.68
C GLN A 469 37.09 28.19 -6.23
N ALA A 470 36.36 29.00 -5.46
CA ALA A 470 36.85 30.27 -4.93
C ALA A 470 37.95 30.13 -3.85
N LEU A 471 38.09 28.94 -3.24
CA LEU A 471 39.14 28.66 -2.26
C LEU A 471 40.45 28.24 -2.92
N PHE A 472 40.38 27.60 -4.10
CA PHE A 472 41.53 27.02 -4.80
C PHE A 472 41.95 27.76 -6.09
N GLY A 473 41.14 28.71 -6.57
CA GLY A 473 41.45 29.61 -7.69
C GLY A 473 41.59 31.03 -7.21
#